data_AF-A0A1W9VFL3-F1
#
_entry.id   AF-A0A1W9VFL3-F1
#
_cell.length_a   1.000
_cell.length_b   1.000
_cell.length_c   1.000
_cell.angle_alpha   90.00
_cell.angle_beta   90.00
_cell.angle_gamma   90.00
#
_symmetry.space_group_name_H-M   'P 1'
#
loop_
_entity.id
_entity.type
_entity.pdbx_description
1 polymer ?
#
loop_
_entity_poly.entity_id
_entity_poly.type
_entity_poly.pdbx_seq_one_letter_code
_entity_poly.pdbx_strand_id
1 'polypeptide(L)'
;MASNRYLPDTNRVSVLTAMVLLSFALTRLIPTPEYALELQLPGIYVAFALDLNIVIIILAAGLTATGMDWLLRSHPMMKGKRTIEHWFLPMLTSLVLGVPLYLLPFGSLWWIGFAIGGVLLILVFWAEYVVVSPGDTSYPTAIAVLTVISFALYLILCIVLRYAGIRLFLLAPALLMATFLVSLRTLHLRLGGRWVFAWAAGIALVSVQLAAGLHYWPMTPIRYGMLLLGPLYALTSLAASLGEGIPLRRAMVEPVVMLGLVWGVGLWIG
;
A
#
# COMPACT_ATOMS: atom_id res chain seq x y z
N MET A 1 -20.65 -24.47 19.18
CA MET A 1 -20.57 -23.94 17.81
C MET A 1 -19.13 -24.10 17.35
N ALA A 2 -18.86 -24.88 16.30
CA ALA A 2 -17.51 -25.02 15.78
C ALA A 2 -17.09 -23.69 15.14
N SER A 3 -16.09 -23.02 15.72
CA SER A 3 -15.48 -21.83 15.12
C SER A 3 -14.79 -22.26 13.82
N ASN A 4 -15.35 -21.89 12.67
CA ASN A 4 -14.67 -22.09 11.41
C ASN A 4 -13.50 -21.08 11.38
N ARG A 5 -12.28 -21.56 11.62
CA ARG A 5 -11.06 -20.76 11.67
C ARG A 5 -10.04 -21.37 10.73
N TYR A 6 -9.69 -20.64 9.68
CA TYR A 6 -8.69 -21.01 8.71
C TYR A 6 -7.42 -20.22 8.98
N LEU A 7 -6.34 -20.96 9.27
CA LEU A 7 -5.01 -20.37 9.44
C LEU A 7 -4.15 -20.75 8.24
N PRO A 8 -3.32 -19.83 7.74
CA PRO A 8 -2.36 -20.17 6.70
C PRO A 8 -1.33 -21.16 7.23
N ASP A 9 -0.79 -21.99 6.34
CA ASP A 9 0.34 -22.87 6.65
C ASP A 9 1.57 -22.02 7.03
N THR A 10 2.01 -22.15 8.29
CA THR A 10 3.13 -21.40 8.85
C THR A 10 4.41 -21.58 8.05
N ASN A 11 4.66 -22.78 7.50
CA ASN A 11 5.85 -23.02 6.68
C ASN A 11 5.80 -22.18 5.40
N ARG A 12 4.64 -22.11 4.75
CA ARG A 12 4.47 -21.33 3.51
C ARG A 12 4.63 -19.84 3.76
N VAL A 13 4.01 -19.33 4.83
CA VAL A 13 4.15 -17.92 5.24
C VAL A 13 5.61 -17.59 5.57
N SER A 14 6.31 -18.48 6.29
CA SER A 14 7.70 -18.28 6.68
C SER A 14 8.63 -18.26 5.47
N VAL A 15 8.48 -19.22 4.54
CA VAL A 15 9.29 -19.27 3.30
C VAL A 15 9.04 -18.03 2.45
N LEU A 16 7.77 -17.65 2.25
CA LEU A 16 7.44 -16.46 1.45
C LEU A 16 8.03 -15.19 2.07
N THR A 17 7.83 -14.99 3.37
CA THR A 17 8.37 -13.84 4.10
C THR A 17 9.88 -13.81 4.03
N ALA A 18 10.56 -14.94 4.25
CA ALA A 18 12.01 -15.03 4.19
C ALA A 18 12.55 -14.71 2.79
N MET A 19 11.91 -15.17 1.72
CA MET A 19 12.35 -14.86 0.35
C MET A 19 12.20 -13.37 0.01
N VAL A 20 11.09 -12.74 0.43
CA VAL A 20 10.87 -11.30 0.23
C VAL A 20 11.86 -10.47 1.05
N LEU A 21 12.05 -10.80 2.33
CA LEU A 21 13.02 -10.14 3.19
C LEU A 21 14.46 -10.34 2.70
N LEU A 22 14.80 -11.51 2.17
CA LEU A 22 16.09 -11.76 1.56
C LEU A 22 16.31 -10.85 0.35
N SER A 23 15.29 -10.62 -0.48
CA SER A 23 15.38 -9.67 -1.59
C SER A 23 15.71 -8.26 -1.09
N PHE A 24 15.11 -7.80 0.00
CA PHE A 24 15.44 -6.50 0.61
C PHE A 24 16.82 -6.48 1.27
N ALA A 25 17.32 -7.61 1.78
CA ALA A 25 18.69 -7.67 2.27
C ALA A 25 19.70 -7.60 1.12
N LEU A 26 19.39 -8.21 -0.02
CA LEU A 26 20.25 -8.22 -1.21
C LEU A 26 20.43 -6.82 -1.81
N THR A 27 19.42 -5.94 -1.75
CA THR A 27 19.56 -4.54 -2.20
C THR A 27 20.64 -3.77 -1.45
N ARG A 28 21.05 -4.26 -0.27
CA ARG A 28 22.12 -3.63 0.51
C ARG A 28 23.50 -4.20 0.24
N LEU A 29 23.57 -5.48 -0.13
CA LEU A 29 24.83 -6.22 -0.28
C LEU A 29 25.45 -6.01 -1.65
N ILE A 30 24.64 -5.73 -2.66
CA ILE A 30 25.11 -5.54 -4.03
C ILE A 30 25.41 -4.05 -4.21
N PRO A 31 26.68 -3.64 -4.43
CA PRO A 31 26.98 -2.28 -4.84
C PRO A 31 26.42 -2.06 -6.23
N THR A 32 25.63 -1.00 -6.39
CA THR A 32 24.90 -0.76 -7.62
C THR A 32 25.37 0.49 -8.33
N PRO A 33 25.85 0.36 -9.58
CA PRO A 33 26.05 1.53 -10.41
C PRO A 33 24.68 2.11 -10.81
N GLU A 34 24.55 3.43 -10.72
CA GLU A 34 23.37 4.14 -11.22
C GLU A 34 23.45 4.26 -12.74
N TYR A 35 22.50 3.67 -13.45
CA TYR A 35 22.38 3.83 -14.89
C TYR A 35 21.34 4.91 -15.20
N ALA A 36 21.77 6.03 -15.78
CA ALA A 36 20.86 7.05 -16.28
C ALA A 36 20.23 6.60 -17.61
N LEU A 37 18.96 6.25 -17.58
CA LEU A 37 18.12 6.05 -18.76
C LEU A 37 17.60 7.41 -19.21
N GLU A 38 18.17 7.93 -20.28
CA GLU A 38 17.79 9.21 -20.86
C GLU A 38 16.83 8.99 -22.03
N LEU A 39 15.58 9.43 -21.86
CA LEU A 39 14.56 9.46 -22.90
C LEU A 39 14.40 10.90 -23.38
N GLN A 40 14.82 11.16 -24.62
CA GLN A 40 14.55 12.40 -25.32
C GLN A 40 13.24 12.24 -26.10
N LEU A 41 12.17 12.83 -25.56
CA LEU A 41 10.90 13.01 -26.27
C LEU A 41 10.87 14.42 -26.87
N PRO A 42 10.06 14.68 -27.92
CA PRO A 42 9.92 16.02 -28.48
C PRO A 42 9.55 17.05 -27.41
N GLY A 43 10.50 17.91 -27.02
CA GLY A 43 10.31 18.95 -26.00
C GLY A 43 10.38 18.50 -24.53
N ILE A 44 10.60 17.21 -24.24
CA ILE A 44 10.70 16.69 -22.86
C ILE A 44 11.95 15.82 -22.72
N TYR A 45 12.82 16.19 -21.79
CA TYR A 45 13.95 15.37 -21.38
C TYR A 45 13.62 14.61 -20.09
N VAL A 46 13.52 13.30 -20.19
CA VAL A 46 13.24 12.40 -19.05
C VAL A 46 14.50 11.60 -18.75
N ALA A 47 15.17 11.92 -17.65
CA ALA A 47 16.23 11.08 -17.11
C ALA A 47 15.66 10.23 -15.96
N PHE A 48 15.79 8.92 -16.07
CA PHE A 48 15.43 7.95 -15.03
C PHE A 48 16.69 7.25 -14.54
N ALA A 49 17.02 7.38 -13.26
CA ALA A 49 18.10 6.61 -12.66
C ALA A 49 17.60 5.19 -12.39
N LEU A 50 17.94 4.25 -13.28
CA LEU A 50 17.66 2.84 -13.10
C LEU A 50 18.82 2.21 -12.35
N ASP A 51 18.55 1.83 -11.11
CA ASP A 51 19.43 1.04 -10.27
C ASP A 51 18.87 -0.40 -10.20
N LEU A 52 19.76 -1.40 -10.19
CA LEU A 52 19.45 -2.79 -9.85
C LEU A 52 18.60 -2.94 -8.57
N ASN A 53 18.71 -2.03 -7.60
CA ASN A 53 17.85 -2.04 -6.40
C ASN A 53 16.37 -1.85 -6.73
N ILE A 54 16.04 -0.97 -7.68
CA ILE A 54 14.66 -0.80 -8.15
C ILE A 54 14.18 -2.11 -8.79
N VAL A 55 15.05 -2.77 -9.57
CA VAL A 55 14.74 -4.07 -10.18
C VAL A 55 14.47 -5.14 -9.11
N ILE A 56 15.31 -5.23 -8.08
CA ILE A 56 15.13 -6.18 -6.97
C ILE A 56 13.83 -5.90 -6.21
N ILE A 57 13.47 -4.64 -5.98
CA ILE A 57 12.20 -4.27 -5.32
C ILE A 57 11.00 -4.68 -6.19
N ILE A 58 11.06 -4.47 -7.50
CA ILE A 58 10.01 -4.92 -8.44
C ILE A 58 9.92 -6.46 -8.45
N LEU A 59 11.05 -7.16 -8.45
CA LEU A 59 11.10 -8.61 -8.37
C LEU A 59 10.53 -9.13 -7.04
N ALA A 60 10.84 -8.46 -5.92
CA ALA A 60 10.25 -8.78 -4.62
C ALA A 60 8.73 -8.59 -4.63
N ALA A 61 8.22 -7.60 -5.34
CA ALA A 61 6.78 -7.40 -5.54
C ALA A 61 6.13 -8.50 -6.38
N GLY A 62 6.76 -8.91 -7.48
CA GLY A 62 6.31 -10.05 -8.29
C GLY A 62 6.36 -11.38 -7.53
N LEU A 63 7.42 -11.60 -6.76
CA LEU A 63 7.57 -12.74 -5.85
C LEU A 63 6.47 -12.76 -4.79
N THR A 64 6.13 -11.60 -4.23
CA THR A 64 5.07 -11.49 -3.24
C THR A 64 3.70 -11.82 -3.84
N ALA A 65 3.41 -11.34 -5.06
CA ALA A 65 2.16 -11.64 -5.75
C ALA A 65 2.02 -13.13 -6.09
N THR A 66 3.05 -13.72 -6.69
CA THR A 66 3.08 -15.15 -7.06
C THR A 66 3.13 -16.05 -5.84
N GLY A 67 3.84 -15.65 -4.79
CA GLY A 67 3.85 -16.32 -3.50
C GLY A 67 2.50 -16.29 -2.80
N MET A 68 1.75 -15.19 -2.92
CA MET A 68 0.38 -15.12 -2.43
C MET A 68 -0.54 -16.07 -3.20
N ASP A 69 -0.40 -16.18 -4.53
CA ASP A 69 -1.13 -17.20 -5.31
C ASP A 69 -0.86 -18.61 -4.79
N TRP A 70 0.42 -18.94 -4.57
CA TRP A 70 0.83 -20.24 -4.03
C TRP A 70 0.30 -20.49 -2.62
N LEU A 71 0.27 -19.47 -1.76
CA LEU A 71 -0.29 -19.54 -0.42
C LEU A 71 -1.81 -19.76 -0.47
N LEU A 72 -2.54 -18.98 -1.27
CA LEU A 72 -4.00 -19.02 -1.35
C LEU A 72 -4.54 -20.30 -1.98
N ARG A 73 -3.82 -20.91 -2.93
CA ARG A 73 -4.24 -22.19 -3.52
C ARG A 73 -4.30 -23.34 -2.52
N SER A 74 -3.65 -23.21 -1.36
CA SER A 74 -3.80 -24.16 -0.26
C SER A 74 -5.12 -24.03 0.51
N HIS A 75 -5.84 -22.91 0.35
CA HIS A 75 -7.04 -22.64 1.11
C HIS A 75 -8.23 -23.50 0.63
N PRO A 76 -8.98 -24.17 1.52
CA PRO A 76 -10.12 -25.01 1.15
C PRO A 76 -11.19 -24.34 0.27
N MET A 77 -11.39 -23.03 0.43
CA MET A 77 -12.41 -22.24 -0.27
C MET A 77 -11.95 -21.63 -1.60
N MET A 78 -10.66 -21.79 -1.96
CA MET A 78 -10.07 -21.24 -3.18
C MET A 78 -10.02 -22.22 -4.35
N LYS A 79 -10.54 -23.44 -4.20
CA LYS A 79 -10.59 -24.43 -5.28
C LYS A 79 -11.35 -23.87 -6.49
N GLY A 80 -10.61 -23.54 -7.55
CA GLY A 80 -11.15 -23.05 -8.83
C GLY A 80 -11.49 -21.55 -8.88
N LYS A 81 -11.24 -20.78 -7.82
CA LYS A 81 -11.46 -19.32 -7.83
C LYS A 81 -10.21 -18.56 -8.28
N ARG A 82 -10.42 -17.37 -8.86
CA ARG A 82 -9.33 -16.46 -9.21
C ARG A 82 -8.74 -15.87 -7.92
N THR A 83 -7.42 -15.92 -7.79
CA THR A 83 -6.65 -15.38 -6.66
C THR A 83 -6.23 -13.93 -6.87
N ILE A 84 -6.41 -13.40 -8.09
CA ILE A 84 -5.87 -12.09 -8.53
C ILE A 84 -6.30 -10.93 -7.63
N GLU A 85 -7.49 -11.02 -7.04
CA GLU A 85 -8.07 -10.01 -6.15
C GLU A 85 -7.23 -9.80 -4.88
N HIS A 86 -6.46 -10.82 -4.48
CA HIS A 86 -5.65 -10.84 -3.26
C HIS A 86 -4.16 -10.57 -3.52
N TRP A 87 -3.76 -10.32 -4.76
CA TRP A 87 -2.34 -10.10 -5.10
C TRP A 87 -1.92 -8.64 -4.90
N PHE A 88 -2.85 -7.71 -5.11
CA PHE A 88 -2.56 -6.28 -5.18
C PHE A 88 -1.97 -5.72 -3.89
N LEU A 89 -2.59 -6.01 -2.74
CA LEU A 89 -2.17 -5.43 -1.47
C LEU A 89 -0.84 -6.03 -0.97
N PRO A 90 -0.61 -7.36 -1.00
CA PRO A 90 0.72 -7.93 -0.75
C PRO A 90 1.81 -7.38 -1.67
N MET A 91 1.53 -7.31 -2.97
CA MET A 91 2.49 -6.75 -3.95
C MET A 91 2.85 -5.30 -3.61
N LEU A 92 1.83 -4.46 -3.35
CA LEU A 92 2.02 -3.07 -2.95
C LEU A 92 2.83 -2.98 -1.65
N THR A 93 2.58 -3.86 -0.70
CA THR A 93 3.31 -3.94 0.58
C THR A 93 4.80 -4.09 0.34
N SER A 94 5.20 -5.10 -0.44
CA SER A 94 6.62 -5.33 -0.74
C SER A 94 7.25 -4.19 -1.54
N LEU A 95 6.52 -3.60 -2.49
CA LEU A 95 7.01 -2.48 -3.28
C LEU A 95 7.26 -1.26 -2.39
N VAL A 96 6.30 -0.92 -1.53
CA VAL A 96 6.38 0.24 -0.62
C VAL A 96 7.42 0.04 0.46
N LEU A 97 7.60 -1.17 1.00
CA LEU A 97 8.62 -1.45 2.03
C LEU A 97 10.04 -1.49 1.47
N GLY A 98 10.21 -1.92 0.22
CA GLY A 98 11.52 -2.00 -0.42
C GLY A 98 12.22 -0.64 -0.53
N VAL A 99 11.47 0.42 -0.87
CA VAL A 99 12.04 1.76 -1.06
C VAL A 99 12.65 2.37 0.21
N PRO A 100 11.97 2.47 1.37
CA PRO A 100 12.58 2.98 2.59
C PRO A 100 13.73 2.10 3.08
N LEU A 101 13.65 0.77 2.96
CA LEU A 101 14.74 -0.13 3.34
C LEU A 101 15.99 0.04 2.48
N TYR A 102 15.82 0.44 1.23
CA TYR A 102 16.90 0.84 0.34
C TYR A 102 17.51 2.19 0.74
N LEU A 103 16.68 3.19 1.03
CA LEU A 103 17.13 4.56 1.35
C LEU A 103 17.74 4.71 2.75
N LEU A 104 17.38 3.86 3.71
CA LEU A 104 17.87 3.96 5.10
C LEU A 104 19.38 3.66 5.19
N PRO A 105 20.15 4.43 5.98
CA PRO A 105 21.56 4.13 6.20
C PRO A 105 21.74 2.83 6.99
N PHE A 106 22.86 2.15 6.78
CA PHE A 106 23.18 0.92 7.52
C PHE A 106 23.40 1.24 9.00
N GLY A 107 22.75 0.47 9.87
CA GLY A 107 22.83 0.67 11.31
C GLY A 107 21.61 0.10 12.03
N SER A 108 21.44 0.44 13.30
CA SER A 108 20.34 -0.06 14.12
C SER A 108 18.96 0.29 13.56
N LEU A 109 18.81 1.47 12.96
CA LEU A 109 17.56 1.92 12.37
C LEU A 109 17.13 1.04 11.19
N TRP A 110 18.09 0.58 10.37
CA TRP A 110 17.81 -0.33 9.27
C TRP A 110 17.28 -1.68 9.77
N TRP A 111 17.91 -2.26 10.80
CA TRP A 111 17.45 -3.51 11.40
C TRP A 111 16.05 -3.40 12.03
N ILE A 112 15.75 -2.27 12.67
CA ILE A 112 14.42 -1.98 13.19
C ILE A 112 13.41 -1.91 12.05
N GLY A 113 13.70 -1.13 10.99
CA GLY A 113 12.86 -1.04 9.80
C GLY A 113 12.63 -2.39 9.12
N PHE A 114 13.68 -3.20 9.02
CA PHE A 114 13.64 -4.54 8.44
C PHE A 114 12.75 -5.49 9.25
N ALA A 115 12.88 -5.49 10.59
CA ALA A 115 12.03 -6.28 11.48
C ALA A 115 10.55 -5.84 11.40
N ILE A 116 10.29 -4.53 11.44
CA ILE A 116 8.93 -3.97 11.29
C ILE A 116 8.34 -4.36 9.93
N GLY A 117 9.13 -4.26 8.85
CA GLY A 117 8.71 -4.67 7.51
C GLY A 117 8.34 -6.15 7.43
N GLY A 118 9.13 -7.02 8.08
CA GLY A 118 8.83 -8.45 8.18
C GLY A 118 7.53 -8.75 8.92
N VAL A 119 7.30 -8.09 10.06
CA VAL A 119 6.03 -8.21 10.81
C VAL A 119 4.85 -7.75 9.95
N LEU A 120 5.01 -6.63 9.25
CA LEU A 120 3.97 -6.09 8.38
C LEU A 120 3.64 -7.05 7.23
N LEU A 121 4.64 -7.67 6.58
CA LEU A 121 4.43 -8.70 5.57
C LEU A 121 3.65 -9.90 6.12
N ILE A 122 4.02 -10.41 7.29
CA ILE A 122 3.33 -11.54 7.93
C ILE A 122 1.87 -11.18 8.21
N LEU A 123 1.60 -9.99 8.74
CA LEU A 123 0.24 -9.51 9.00
C LEU A 123 -0.58 -9.42 7.71
N VAL A 124 0.01 -8.91 6.63
CA VAL A 124 -0.66 -8.84 5.32
C VAL A 124 -0.97 -10.23 4.78
N PHE A 125 -0.01 -11.17 4.81
CA PHE A 125 -0.25 -12.53 4.32
C PHE A 125 -1.31 -13.26 5.12
N TRP A 126 -1.27 -13.11 6.45
CA TRP A 126 -2.28 -13.68 7.33
C TRP A 126 -3.67 -13.09 7.05
N ALA A 127 -3.78 -11.77 7.02
CA ALA A 127 -5.08 -11.11 6.84
C ALA A 127 -5.66 -11.36 5.44
N GLU A 128 -4.83 -11.38 4.39
CA GLU A 128 -5.26 -11.75 3.04
C GLU A 128 -5.75 -13.20 2.95
N TYR A 129 -5.08 -14.12 3.66
CA TYR A 129 -5.52 -15.51 3.72
C TYR A 129 -6.89 -15.65 4.40
N VAL A 130 -7.11 -14.95 5.51
CA VAL A 130 -8.38 -15.03 6.27
C VAL A 130 -9.55 -14.39 5.50
N VAL A 131 -9.33 -13.27 4.80
CA VAL A 131 -10.39 -12.56 4.06
C VAL A 131 -11.02 -13.39 2.93
N VAL A 132 -10.36 -14.45 2.48
CA VAL A 132 -10.93 -15.42 1.53
C VAL A 132 -12.23 -16.05 2.02
N SER A 133 -12.40 -16.17 3.34
CA SER A 133 -13.50 -16.91 3.96
C SER A 133 -14.35 -15.99 4.84
N PRO A 134 -15.42 -15.37 4.31
CA PRO A 134 -16.32 -14.50 5.07
C PRO A 134 -16.99 -15.17 6.29
N GLY A 135 -17.04 -16.50 6.32
CA GLY A 135 -17.54 -17.28 7.45
C GLY A 135 -16.51 -17.53 8.57
N ASP A 136 -15.28 -17.02 8.44
CA ASP A 136 -14.27 -17.15 9.48
C ASP A 136 -14.54 -16.20 10.65
N THR A 137 -14.37 -16.70 11.87
CA THR A 137 -14.35 -15.89 13.09
C THR A 137 -13.40 -14.69 13.06
N SER A 138 -12.28 -14.80 12.35
CA SER A 138 -11.25 -13.76 12.21
C SER A 138 -11.49 -12.83 11.02
N TYR A 139 -12.60 -12.99 10.28
CA TYR A 139 -12.87 -12.18 9.10
C TYR A 139 -12.98 -10.67 9.39
N PRO A 140 -13.71 -10.21 10.43
CA PRO A 140 -13.79 -8.78 10.73
C PRO A 140 -12.44 -8.18 11.13
N THR A 141 -11.63 -8.93 11.88
CA THR A 141 -10.30 -8.48 12.29
C THR A 141 -9.36 -8.39 11.10
N ALA A 142 -9.42 -9.34 10.17
CA ALA A 142 -8.62 -9.32 8.95
C ALA A 142 -8.98 -8.14 8.03
N ILE A 143 -10.27 -7.82 7.84
CA ILE A 143 -10.69 -6.62 7.09
C ILE A 143 -10.12 -5.34 7.74
N ALA A 144 -10.25 -5.22 9.06
CA ALA A 144 -9.75 -4.06 9.78
C ALA A 144 -8.23 -3.91 9.62
N VAL A 145 -7.48 -5.01 9.78
CA VAL A 145 -6.03 -5.05 9.59
C VAL A 145 -5.63 -4.65 8.18
N LEU A 146 -6.23 -5.24 7.13
CA LEU A 146 -5.93 -4.87 5.74
C LEU A 146 -6.24 -3.42 5.44
N THR A 147 -7.33 -2.87 6.02
CA THR A 147 -7.70 -1.47 5.84
C THR A 147 -6.64 -0.55 6.47
N VAL A 148 -6.27 -0.79 7.73
CA VAL A 148 -5.26 0.00 8.44
C VAL A 148 -3.91 -0.07 7.71
N ILE A 149 -3.49 -1.28 7.31
CA ILE A 149 -2.23 -1.47 6.59
C ILE A 149 -2.25 -0.77 5.23
N SER A 150 -3.36 -0.81 4.49
CA SER A 150 -3.47 -0.12 3.18
C SER A 150 -3.22 1.38 3.31
N PHE A 151 -3.84 2.03 4.32
CA PHE A 151 -3.62 3.45 4.60
C PHE A 151 -2.22 3.74 5.13
N ALA A 152 -1.66 2.86 5.97
CA ALA A 152 -0.29 3.00 6.46
C ALA A 152 0.74 2.90 5.31
N LEU A 153 0.57 1.95 4.39
CA LEU A 153 1.41 1.80 3.20
C LEU A 153 1.32 3.03 2.29
N TYR A 154 0.12 3.58 2.10
CA TYR A 154 -0.04 4.84 1.37
C TYR A 154 0.73 5.99 2.03
N LEU A 155 0.62 6.14 3.36
CA LEU A 155 1.33 7.16 4.10
C LEU A 155 2.86 7.00 3.97
N ILE A 156 3.37 5.77 4.15
CA ILE A 156 4.80 5.45 3.98
C ILE A 156 5.25 5.84 2.58
N LEU A 157 4.50 5.46 1.54
CA LEU A 157 4.84 5.81 0.17
C LEU A 157 4.90 7.32 -0.05
N CYS A 158 3.91 8.08 0.44
CA CYS A 158 3.90 9.54 0.32
C CYS A 158 5.14 10.18 0.98
N ILE A 159 5.49 9.73 2.20
CA ILE A 159 6.66 10.21 2.93
C ILE A 159 7.94 9.89 2.17
N VAL A 160 8.07 8.66 1.68
CA VAL A 160 9.28 8.18 1.01
C VAL A 160 9.49 8.86 -0.34
N LEU A 161 8.44 8.99 -1.17
CA LEU A 161 8.56 9.69 -2.46
C LEU A 161 8.91 11.16 -2.27
N ARG A 162 8.39 11.80 -1.21
CA ARG A 162 8.70 13.18 -0.86
C ARG A 162 10.12 13.32 -0.32
N TYR A 163 10.57 12.41 0.54
CA TYR A 163 11.92 12.37 1.07
C TYR A 163 12.96 12.17 -0.05
N ALA A 164 12.66 11.33 -1.02
CA ALA A 164 13.51 11.07 -2.18
C ALA A 164 13.57 12.24 -3.19
N GLY A 165 12.79 13.33 -3.00
CA GLY A 165 12.82 14.50 -3.88
C GLY A 165 12.38 14.20 -5.32
N ILE A 166 11.53 13.19 -5.51
CA ILE A 166 11.13 12.72 -6.84
C ILE A 166 10.32 13.80 -7.56
N ARG A 167 10.66 14.02 -8.84
CA ARG A 167 9.96 14.99 -9.71
C ARG A 167 8.47 14.65 -9.85
N LEU A 168 7.63 15.67 -9.92
CA LEU A 168 6.17 15.53 -10.00
C LEU A 168 5.71 14.53 -11.09
N PHE A 169 6.35 14.51 -12.26
CA PHE A 169 5.96 13.62 -13.36
C PHE A 169 6.16 12.12 -13.03
N LEU A 170 7.07 11.77 -12.11
CA LEU A 170 7.27 10.40 -11.61
C LEU A 170 6.44 10.14 -10.35
N LEU A 171 6.29 11.15 -9.49
CA LEU A 171 5.54 11.06 -8.25
C LEU A 171 4.04 10.88 -8.51
N ALA A 172 3.47 11.63 -9.46
CA ALA A 172 2.05 11.60 -9.80
C ALA A 172 1.55 10.20 -10.22
N PRO A 173 2.16 9.49 -11.19
CA PRO A 173 1.69 8.15 -11.56
C PRO A 173 1.83 7.13 -10.42
N ALA A 174 2.88 7.23 -9.60
CA ALA A 174 3.05 6.35 -8.44
C ALA A 174 1.94 6.56 -7.40
N LEU A 175 1.63 7.82 -7.05
CA LEU A 175 0.55 8.14 -6.12
C LEU A 175 -0.84 7.85 -6.70
N LEU A 176 -1.05 8.08 -8.00
CA LEU A 176 -2.30 7.73 -8.68
C LEU A 176 -2.56 6.22 -8.58
N MET A 177 -1.56 5.40 -8.89
CA MET A 177 -1.69 3.93 -8.78
C MET A 177 -1.93 3.49 -7.33
N ALA A 178 -1.18 4.04 -6.37
CA ALA A 178 -1.32 3.67 -4.97
C ALA A 178 -2.69 4.07 -4.40
N THR A 179 -3.16 5.30 -4.67
CA THR A 179 -4.48 5.78 -4.23
C THR A 179 -5.61 4.97 -4.86
N PHE A 180 -5.49 4.64 -6.15
CA PHE A 180 -6.44 3.79 -6.85
C PHE A 180 -6.52 2.41 -6.21
N LEU A 181 -5.39 1.72 -6.01
CA LEU A 181 -5.35 0.37 -5.44
C LEU A 181 -5.84 0.35 -3.98
N VAL A 182 -5.42 1.30 -3.16
CA VAL A 182 -5.83 1.39 -1.75
C VAL A 182 -7.32 1.65 -1.63
N SER A 183 -7.83 2.67 -2.32
CA SER A 183 -9.28 2.99 -2.27
C SER A 183 -10.13 1.87 -2.85
N LEU A 184 -9.72 1.26 -3.97
CA LEU A 184 -10.43 0.14 -4.58
C LEU A 184 -10.50 -1.07 -3.64
N ARG A 185 -9.37 -1.43 -3.00
CA ARG A 185 -9.31 -2.55 -2.06
C ARG A 185 -10.17 -2.27 -0.83
N THR A 186 -10.04 -1.09 -0.23
CA THR A 186 -10.84 -0.73 0.96
C THR A 186 -12.33 -0.69 0.66
N LEU A 187 -12.75 -0.15 -0.48
CA LEU A 187 -14.16 -0.14 -0.91
C LEU A 187 -14.67 -1.55 -1.16
N HIS A 188 -13.89 -2.39 -1.83
CA HIS A 188 -14.26 -3.79 -2.07
C HIS A 188 -14.46 -4.56 -0.76
N LEU A 189 -13.59 -4.37 0.23
CA LEU A 189 -13.72 -5.01 1.54
C LEU A 189 -14.93 -4.49 2.34
N ARG A 190 -15.20 -3.18 2.33
CA ARG A 190 -16.32 -2.57 3.06
C ARG A 190 -17.68 -2.89 2.43
N LEU A 191 -17.78 -2.87 1.11
CA LEU A 191 -19.04 -3.08 0.37
C LEU A 191 -19.34 -4.56 0.09
N GLY A 192 -18.81 -5.47 0.90
CA GLY A 192 -19.10 -6.90 0.82
C GLY A 192 -18.65 -7.57 -0.48
N GLY A 193 -17.50 -7.17 -1.03
CA GLY A 193 -16.91 -7.74 -2.24
C GLY A 193 -17.34 -7.06 -3.56
N ARG A 194 -18.06 -5.93 -3.49
CA ARG A 194 -18.43 -5.18 -4.69
C ARG A 194 -17.27 -4.32 -5.19
N TRP A 195 -16.88 -4.53 -6.44
CA TRP A 195 -15.88 -3.69 -7.11
C TRP A 195 -16.51 -2.38 -7.58
N VAL A 196 -15.98 -1.25 -7.11
CA VAL A 196 -16.48 0.08 -7.49
C VAL A 196 -15.37 0.95 -8.06
N PHE A 197 -14.93 0.58 -9.27
CA PHE A 197 -13.83 1.23 -9.99
C PHE A 197 -14.02 2.73 -10.21
N ALA A 198 -15.27 3.17 -10.45
CA ALA A 198 -15.56 4.59 -10.69
C ALA A 198 -15.24 5.45 -9.46
N TRP A 199 -15.61 5.00 -8.25
CA TRP A 199 -15.27 5.70 -7.02
C TRP A 199 -13.76 5.70 -6.77
N ALA A 200 -13.10 4.55 -6.92
CA ALA A 200 -11.65 4.46 -6.73
C ALA A 200 -10.87 5.37 -7.70
N ALA A 201 -11.27 5.42 -8.98
CA ALA A 201 -10.67 6.29 -9.97
C ALA A 201 -10.90 7.78 -9.63
N GLY A 202 -12.12 8.15 -9.21
CA GLY A 202 -12.42 9.51 -8.77
C GLY A 202 -11.58 9.93 -7.56
N ILE A 203 -11.44 9.06 -6.57
CA ILE A 203 -10.60 9.29 -5.39
C ILE A 203 -9.14 9.46 -5.78
N ALA A 204 -8.63 8.61 -6.68
CA ALA A 204 -7.25 8.67 -7.15
C ALA A 204 -6.95 9.97 -7.91
N LEU A 205 -7.85 10.39 -8.79
CA LEU A 205 -7.72 11.65 -9.53
C LEU A 205 -7.72 12.85 -8.58
N VAL A 206 -8.66 12.93 -7.64
CA VAL A 206 -8.68 14.03 -6.66
C VAL A 206 -7.41 14.04 -5.81
N SER A 207 -6.98 12.87 -5.34
CA SER A 207 -5.80 12.75 -4.49
C SER A 207 -4.51 13.13 -5.22
N VAL A 208 -4.36 12.77 -6.50
CA VAL A 208 -3.16 13.14 -7.27
C VAL A 208 -3.10 14.64 -7.57
N GLN A 209 -4.25 15.29 -7.79
CA GLN A 209 -4.32 16.74 -7.99
C GLN A 209 -3.93 17.50 -6.71
N LEU A 210 -4.40 17.02 -5.54
CA LEU A 210 -3.95 17.54 -4.25
C LEU A 210 -2.45 17.31 -4.05
N ALA A 211 -1.94 16.12 -4.41
CA ALA A 211 -0.51 15.82 -4.35
C ALA A 211 0.34 16.73 -5.23
N ALA A 212 -0.15 17.07 -6.43
CA ALA A 212 0.50 18.01 -7.34
C ALA A 212 0.51 19.44 -6.77
N GLY A 213 -0.61 19.91 -6.21
CA GLY A 213 -0.69 21.22 -5.56
C GLY A 213 0.24 21.34 -4.35
N LEU A 214 0.27 20.30 -3.50
CA LEU A 214 1.14 20.25 -2.32
C LEU A 214 2.62 20.04 -2.66
N HIS A 215 2.93 19.51 -3.85
CA HIS A 215 4.31 19.20 -4.24
C HIS A 215 5.20 20.45 -4.23
N TYR A 216 4.67 21.59 -4.68
CA TYR A 216 5.42 22.84 -4.74
C TYR A 216 5.50 23.59 -3.40
N TRP A 217 4.72 23.17 -2.40
CA TRP A 217 4.78 23.79 -1.09
C TRP A 217 5.98 23.26 -0.30
N PRO A 218 6.80 24.11 0.34
CA PRO A 218 7.90 23.67 1.20
C PRO A 218 7.34 23.07 2.50
N MET A 219 7.05 21.77 2.44
CA MET A 219 6.55 20.98 3.58
C MET A 219 7.52 19.84 3.88
N THR A 220 7.59 19.47 5.17
CA THR A 220 8.28 18.27 5.62
C THR A 220 7.63 17.00 5.04
N PRO A 221 8.38 15.90 4.80
CA PRO A 221 7.82 14.67 4.24
C PRO A 221 6.65 14.09 5.05
N ILE A 222 6.72 14.19 6.38
CA ILE A 222 5.67 13.73 7.30
C ILE A 222 4.40 14.55 7.10
N ARG A 223 4.50 15.89 7.11
CA ARG A 223 3.35 16.78 6.87
C ARG A 223 2.73 16.53 5.49
N TYR A 224 3.56 16.37 4.45
CA TYR A 224 3.09 16.04 3.10
C TYR A 224 2.28 14.74 3.07
N GLY A 225 2.80 13.67 3.68
CA GLY A 225 2.10 12.39 3.76
C GLY A 225 0.79 12.45 4.53
N MET A 226 0.76 13.13 5.68
CA MET A 226 -0.45 13.28 6.50
C MET A 226 -1.53 14.10 5.78
N LEU A 227 -1.14 15.19 5.11
CA LEU A 227 -2.07 16.01 4.34
C LEU A 227 -2.71 15.27 3.18
N LEU A 228 -2.02 14.29 2.59
CA LEU A 228 -2.57 13.42 1.53
C LEU A 228 -3.37 12.23 2.07
N LEU A 229 -2.95 11.67 3.21
CA LEU A 229 -3.66 10.56 3.85
C LEU A 229 -5.08 10.97 4.26
N GLY A 230 -5.26 12.18 4.80
CA GLY A 230 -6.56 12.68 5.23
C GLY A 230 -7.63 12.62 4.13
N PRO A 231 -7.42 13.27 2.97
CA PRO A 231 -8.34 13.22 1.83
C PRO A 231 -8.57 11.80 1.31
N LEU A 232 -7.53 10.98 1.21
CA LEU A 232 -7.69 9.59 0.76
C LEU A 232 -8.65 8.83 1.69
N TYR A 233 -8.43 8.91 3.00
CA TYR A 233 -9.29 8.26 3.99
C TYR A 233 -10.72 8.83 3.94
N ALA A 234 -10.85 10.15 3.98
CA ALA A 234 -12.14 10.84 4.02
C ALA A 234 -13.00 10.50 2.79
N LEU A 235 -12.42 10.58 1.59
CA LEU A 235 -13.14 10.27 0.35
C LEU A 235 -13.49 8.77 0.26
N THR A 236 -12.59 7.88 0.71
CA THR A 236 -12.86 6.44 0.73
C THR A 236 -13.97 6.08 1.71
N SER A 237 -13.97 6.64 2.92
CA SER A 237 -15.02 6.42 3.92
C SER A 237 -16.36 7.02 3.48
N LEU A 238 -16.34 8.20 2.85
CA LEU A 238 -17.54 8.83 2.28
C LEU A 238 -18.13 7.97 1.15
N ALA A 239 -17.30 7.49 0.22
CA ALA A 239 -17.75 6.64 -0.88
C ALA A 239 -18.31 5.30 -0.38
N ALA A 240 -17.70 4.70 0.66
CA ALA A 240 -18.23 3.50 1.31
C ALA A 240 -19.62 3.77 1.93
N SER A 241 -19.75 4.84 2.70
CA SER A 241 -21.01 5.22 3.37
C SER A 241 -22.13 5.50 2.38
N LEU A 242 -21.84 6.18 1.28
CA LEU A 242 -22.80 6.42 0.20
C LEU A 242 -23.17 5.13 -0.53
N GLY A 243 -22.20 4.21 -0.71
CA GLY A 243 -22.42 2.89 -1.29
C GLY A 243 -23.35 2.00 -0.44
N GLU A 244 -23.37 2.23 0.88
CA GLU A 244 -24.27 1.58 1.84
C GLU A 244 -25.65 2.25 1.94
N GLY A 245 -25.88 3.36 1.22
CA GLY A 245 -27.16 4.09 1.21
C GLY A 245 -27.36 5.04 2.40
N ILE A 246 -26.29 5.36 3.15
CA ILE A 246 -26.36 6.33 4.25
C ILE A 246 -26.57 7.73 3.68
N PRO A 247 -27.52 8.54 4.22
CA PRO A 247 -27.75 9.89 3.74
C PRO A 247 -26.50 10.76 3.92
N LEU A 248 -26.20 11.60 2.92
CA LEU A 248 -24.97 12.39 2.83
C LEU A 248 -24.63 13.15 4.11
N ARG A 249 -25.62 13.79 4.76
CA ARG A 249 -25.41 14.56 5.99
C ARG A 249 -24.86 13.73 7.15
N ARG A 250 -25.24 12.44 7.25
CA ARG A 250 -24.71 11.52 8.27
C ARG A 250 -23.40 10.90 7.80
N ALA A 251 -23.32 10.52 6.53
CA ALA A 251 -22.13 9.94 5.92
C ALA A 251 -20.90 10.88 5.96
N MET A 252 -21.10 12.19 5.97
CA MET A 252 -20.00 13.16 6.01
C MET A 252 -19.35 13.34 7.40
N VAL A 253 -20.00 12.93 8.49
CA VAL A 253 -19.52 13.24 9.85
C VAL A 253 -18.17 12.55 10.12
N GLU A 254 -18.09 11.23 9.93
CA GLU A 254 -16.84 10.48 10.15
C GLU A 254 -15.69 10.97 9.23
N PRO A 255 -15.87 11.10 7.90
CA PRO A 255 -14.85 11.62 7.00
C PRO A 255 -14.32 13.00 7.39
N VAL A 256 -15.20 13.95 7.73
CA VAL A 256 -14.80 15.32 8.03
C VAL A 256 -14.06 15.40 9.37
N VAL A 257 -14.53 14.67 10.39
CA VAL A 257 -13.84 14.61 11.69
C VAL A 257 -12.46 13.99 11.53
N MET A 258 -12.34 12.87 10.83
CA MET A 258 -11.05 12.22 10.62
C MET A 258 -10.10 13.06 9.76
N LEU A 259 -10.60 13.74 8.72
CA LEU A 259 -9.82 14.69 7.94
C LEU A 259 -9.23 15.78 8.83
N GLY A 260 -10.07 16.40 9.67
CA GLY A 260 -9.65 17.44 10.61
C GLY A 260 -8.61 16.94 11.62
N LEU A 261 -8.79 15.74 12.17
CA LEU A 261 -7.84 15.12 13.10
C LEU A 261 -6.50 14.82 12.42
N VAL A 262 -6.51 14.16 11.26
CA VAL A 262 -5.29 13.79 10.52
C VAL A 262 -4.52 15.03 10.10
N TRP A 263 -5.20 16.06 9.59
CA TRP A 263 -4.56 17.33 9.24
C TRP A 263 -4.06 18.08 10.47
N GLY A 264 -4.83 18.11 11.56
CA GLY A 264 -4.42 18.72 12.83
C GLY A 264 -3.14 18.11 13.37
N VAL A 265 -3.05 16.77 13.39
CA VAL A 265 -1.83 16.05 13.78
C VAL A 265 -0.69 16.34 12.81
N GLY A 266 -0.96 16.32 11.49
CA GLY A 266 0.06 16.59 10.47
C GLY A 266 0.65 18.01 10.56
N LEU A 267 -0.17 19.00 10.95
CA LEU A 267 0.28 20.37 11.18
C LEU A 267 1.06 20.55 12.49
N TRP A 268 0.79 19.71 13.49
CA TRP A 268 1.47 19.76 14.79
C TRP A 268 2.84 19.08 14.77
N ILE A 269 2.96 17.93 14.10
CA ILE A 269 4.20 17.13 14.07
C ILE A 269 5.24 17.69 13.10
N GLY A 270 4.81 18.30 11.99
CA GLY A 270 5.70 18.70 10.89
C GLY A 270 5.58 20.15 10.48
#